data_AF-A0A1Y1NA03-F1
#
_entry.id   AF-A0A1Y1NA03-F1
#
_cell.length_a   1.000
_cell.length_b   1.000
_cell.length_c   1.000
_cell.angle_alpha   90.00
_cell.angle_beta   90.00
_cell.angle_gamma   90.00
#
_symmetry.space_group_name_H-M   'P 1'
#
loop_
_entity.id
_entity.type
_entity.pdbx_description
1 polymer ?
#
loop_
_entity_poly.entity_id
_entity_poly.type
_entity_poly.pdbx_seq_one_letter_code
_entity_poly.pdbx_strand_id
1 'polypeptide(L)'
;MEKGTGRVYRRKVTFTDNSTQKPKSADSQQRKEAKKLRSRSLYTTNSYLSEETLSIRDLKPYEGVPWLPRLKSCYVDDYSADIWHEEGSFGSNCTISSQGIISLRLHDRIRVDISLEKAVRVMNYKSGIVLALSPTGSSAALLHPNGRVYQYGSRVEILAHDSGGNNKYAKMWYKGVSFTSDQCALVYLVDSAGTRTTTDTFSDLSQDFSVNVFYSDSPHLDTSAYGSQNISDAFTVLHGSNFWVAEDGTENWIINNIRISQTSDGLVRIGRNSNKFSLRTSPTNGSASVSSPFLHCTGSLGQTRHLFVRRGERRMHYDGSSFIVRNAGHSAGFDEKHQLKVY
;
A
#
# COMPACT_ATOMS: atom_id res chain seq x y z
N MET A 1 -2.29 -57.04 59.59
CA MET A 1 -1.44 -56.38 58.58
C MET A 1 -0.94 -55.07 59.20
N GLU A 2 0.10 -55.16 60.03
CA GLU A 2 1.51 -54.81 59.73
C GLU A 2 1.70 -53.37 59.24
N LYS A 3 2.23 -52.49 60.12
CA LYS A 3 3.58 -51.86 60.13
C LYS A 3 3.67 -50.63 59.19
N GLY A 4 4.21 -49.47 59.54
CA GLY A 4 4.91 -48.98 60.73
C GLY A 4 5.44 -47.55 60.50
N THR A 5 5.71 -46.84 61.61
CA THR A 5 6.81 -45.87 61.88
C THR A 5 7.65 -45.35 60.69
N GLY A 6 8.06 -44.09 60.53
CA GLY A 6 8.15 -42.92 61.40
C GLY A 6 9.34 -42.02 60.96
N ARG A 7 9.41 -40.81 61.56
CA ARG A 7 10.54 -39.85 61.66
C ARG A 7 10.75 -38.76 60.60
N VAL A 8 10.66 -37.54 61.13
CA VAL A 8 11.18 -36.23 60.70
C VAL A 8 12.64 -36.09 61.14
N TYR A 9 13.52 -35.40 60.39
CA TYR A 9 14.54 -34.51 60.96
C TYR A 9 15.12 -33.48 59.95
N ARG A 10 15.74 -32.48 60.55
CA ARG A 10 15.96 -31.07 60.16
C ARG A 10 17.26 -30.80 59.38
N ARG A 11 17.32 -29.56 58.86
CA ARG A 11 18.35 -28.90 58.04
C ARG A 11 19.60 -28.40 58.81
N LYS A 12 20.66 -28.15 57.99
CA LYS A 12 21.85 -27.25 58.10
C LYS A 12 23.09 -27.77 58.85
N VAL A 13 24.27 -27.62 58.23
CA VAL A 13 25.34 -26.62 58.51
C VAL A 13 26.50 -26.75 57.48
N THR A 14 27.23 -25.65 57.29
CA THR A 14 28.28 -25.29 56.30
C THR A 14 29.72 -25.29 56.88
N PHE A 15 30.72 -24.94 56.04
CA PHE A 15 32.14 -24.54 56.27
C PHE A 15 33.18 -25.68 56.17
N THR A 16 34.40 -25.59 55.59
CA THR A 16 35.23 -24.61 54.81
C THR A 16 36.49 -25.36 54.31
N ASP A 17 37.18 -24.92 53.23
CA ASP A 17 38.59 -24.47 53.30
C ASP A 17 39.30 -24.20 51.94
N ASN A 18 40.03 -23.05 51.92
CA ASN A 18 41.34 -22.66 51.36
C ASN A 18 41.82 -23.12 49.96
N SER A 19 42.02 -22.21 48.98
CA SER A 19 43.18 -21.30 48.72
C SER A 19 44.44 -22.04 48.18
N THR A 20 44.93 -21.82 46.95
CA THR A 20 45.83 -20.71 46.54
C THR A 20 46.34 -20.90 45.08
N GLN A 21 46.87 -19.82 44.50
CA GLN A 21 47.89 -19.70 43.41
C GLN A 21 47.47 -19.17 42.01
N LYS A 22 47.96 -17.96 41.74
CA LYS A 22 48.35 -17.31 40.46
C LYS A 22 49.90 -17.48 40.30
N PRO A 23 50.63 -17.01 39.25
CA PRO A 23 50.35 -16.58 37.85
C PRO A 23 51.47 -17.00 36.81
N LYS A 24 51.45 -16.38 35.59
CA LYS A 24 52.55 -16.20 34.57
C LYS A 24 52.86 -17.40 33.65
N SER A 25 53.32 -17.31 32.39
CA SER A 25 53.66 -16.27 31.38
C SER A 25 54.06 -17.03 30.08
N ALA A 26 53.60 -16.62 28.90
CA ALA A 26 54.36 -16.10 27.74
C ALA A 26 55.33 -17.05 26.95
N ASP A 27 55.18 -16.94 25.62
CA ASP A 27 56.11 -17.20 24.50
C ASP A 27 56.39 -18.60 23.95
N SER A 28 55.98 -18.81 22.69
CA SER A 28 56.86 -18.93 21.49
C SER A 28 56.24 -19.87 20.43
N GLN A 29 55.84 -19.33 19.29
CA GLN A 29 56.52 -19.38 17.98
C GLN A 29 56.11 -20.52 17.02
N GLN A 30 55.31 -20.10 16.04
CA GLN A 30 55.42 -20.37 14.58
C GLN A 30 55.73 -21.80 14.08
N ARG A 31 54.77 -22.37 13.32
CA ARG A 31 55.06 -23.00 12.02
C ARG A 31 53.89 -22.86 11.04
N LYS A 32 54.25 -22.49 9.81
CA LYS A 32 53.41 -22.21 8.63
C LYS A 32 52.74 -23.48 8.08
N GLU A 33 51.50 -23.35 7.60
CA GLU A 33 51.05 -24.00 6.37
C GLU A 33 49.83 -23.26 5.76
N ALA A 34 49.77 -23.21 4.44
CA ALA A 34 48.87 -22.40 3.62
C ALA A 34 47.77 -23.23 2.94
N LYS A 35 46.73 -22.55 2.45
CA LYS A 35 45.56 -23.00 1.62
C LYS A 35 44.40 -23.58 2.46
N LYS A 36 43.13 -23.17 2.32
CA LYS A 36 42.36 -22.72 1.14
C LYS A 36 41.33 -21.63 1.50
N LEU A 37 41.34 -20.55 0.72
CA LEU A 37 40.11 -19.90 0.25
C LEU A 37 39.40 -20.86 -0.71
N ARG A 38 38.10 -21.06 -0.53
CA ARG A 38 37.19 -21.45 -1.62
C ARG A 38 35.96 -20.54 -1.57
N SER A 39 36.04 -19.53 -2.42
CA SER A 39 34.91 -18.99 -3.17
C SER A 39 34.25 -20.08 -4.01
N ARG A 40 32.92 -20.00 -4.16
CA ARG A 40 32.23 -20.11 -5.45
C ARG A 40 30.78 -19.63 -5.30
N SER A 41 30.58 -18.36 -5.65
CA SER A 41 29.47 -18.00 -6.53
C SER A 41 29.72 -18.61 -7.93
N LEU A 42 28.64 -18.75 -8.70
CA LEU A 42 28.50 -18.73 -10.17
C LEU A 42 27.16 -19.43 -10.46
N TYR A 43 26.06 -18.68 -10.62
CA TYR A 43 25.57 -18.08 -11.87
C TYR A 43 25.51 -19.06 -13.05
N THR A 44 24.34 -19.10 -13.69
CA THR A 44 24.11 -18.76 -15.12
C THR A 44 22.63 -19.03 -15.44
N THR A 45 21.88 -18.27 -16.25
CA THR A 45 22.09 -16.99 -16.95
C THR A 45 20.75 -16.55 -17.58
N ASN A 46 20.58 -15.22 -17.62
CA ASN A 46 20.14 -14.36 -18.74
C ASN A 46 18.82 -14.60 -19.49
N SER A 47 18.03 -13.52 -19.54
CA SER A 47 17.79 -12.70 -20.76
C SER A 47 16.79 -11.57 -20.40
N TYR A 48 16.95 -10.25 -20.58
CA TYR A 48 17.94 -9.36 -21.18
C TYR A 48 17.89 -8.02 -20.42
N LEU A 49 19.06 -7.39 -20.27
CA LEU A 49 19.26 -5.97 -19.92
C LEU A 49 19.34 -5.15 -21.22
N SER A 50 18.77 -3.96 -21.19
CA SER A 50 19.41 -2.77 -21.78
C SER A 50 19.01 -1.55 -20.96
N GLU A 51 19.63 -1.42 -19.78
CA GLU A 51 19.82 -0.10 -19.16
C GLU A 51 20.96 0.58 -19.92
N GLU A 52 20.61 1.40 -20.91
CA GLU A 52 21.48 2.49 -21.31
C GLU A 52 21.32 3.62 -20.28
N THR A 53 22.45 3.99 -19.68
CA THR A 53 22.62 5.25 -18.97
C THR A 53 22.29 6.39 -19.93
N LEU A 54 21.05 6.87 -19.88
CA LEU A 54 20.65 8.09 -20.58
C LEU A 54 21.50 9.24 -20.04
N SER A 55 22.43 9.67 -20.88
CA SER A 55 23.14 10.92 -20.68
C SER A 55 22.10 12.04 -20.65
N ILE A 56 22.28 13.02 -19.75
CA ILE A 56 21.46 14.23 -19.65
C ILE A 56 21.44 15.06 -20.96
N ARG A 57 22.16 14.63 -22.01
CA ARG A 57 22.38 15.38 -23.25
C ARG A 57 21.38 15.10 -24.38
N ASP A 58 20.47 14.13 -24.24
CA ASP A 58 19.54 13.75 -25.33
C ASP A 58 18.06 14.06 -25.07
N LEU A 59 17.74 14.86 -24.05
CA LEU A 59 16.40 15.41 -23.88
C LEU A 59 16.14 16.48 -24.94
N LYS A 60 15.53 16.10 -26.08
CA LYS A 60 14.93 17.07 -26.98
C LYS A 60 13.70 17.69 -26.29
N PRO A 61 13.64 19.02 -26.11
CA PRO A 61 12.41 19.68 -25.68
C PRO A 61 11.31 19.40 -26.70
N TYR A 62 10.14 18.98 -26.22
CA TYR A 62 8.96 18.83 -27.07
C TYR A 62 8.49 20.22 -27.56
N GLU A 63 8.43 20.41 -28.87
CA GLU A 63 7.99 21.66 -29.53
C GLU A 63 6.46 21.79 -29.67
N GLY A 64 5.67 20.90 -29.07
CA GLY A 64 4.22 20.98 -29.12
C GLY A 64 3.61 21.90 -28.05
N VAL A 65 2.32 22.17 -28.20
CA VAL A 65 1.51 23.05 -27.36
C VAL A 65 1.75 22.75 -25.86
N PRO A 66 1.90 23.77 -24.99
CA PRO A 66 2.13 23.55 -23.57
C PRO A 66 0.98 22.71 -22.98
N TRP A 67 1.33 21.57 -22.37
CA TRP A 67 0.41 20.84 -21.50
C TRP A 67 0.12 21.60 -20.18
N LEU A 68 0.85 22.70 -19.98
CA LEU A 68 0.65 23.69 -18.92
C LEU A 68 -0.75 24.32 -19.02
N PRO A 69 -1.36 24.63 -17.87
CA PRO A 69 -2.75 25.06 -17.82
C PRO A 69 -2.96 26.39 -18.52
N ARG A 70 -4.09 26.53 -19.23
CA ARG A 70 -4.70 27.85 -19.43
C ARG A 70 -5.43 28.21 -18.14
N LEU A 71 -5.09 29.35 -17.54
CA LEU A 71 -5.82 29.91 -16.38
C LEU A 71 -7.30 30.09 -16.76
N LYS A 72 -8.15 29.14 -16.34
CA LYS A 72 -9.58 29.37 -16.16
C LYS A 72 -9.81 29.39 -14.66
N SER A 73 -10.35 30.50 -14.16
CA SER A 73 -10.92 30.56 -12.82
C SER A 73 -12.12 29.61 -12.81
N CYS A 74 -11.95 28.42 -12.24
CA CYS A 74 -13.03 27.46 -12.09
C CYS A 74 -13.27 27.21 -10.59
N TYR A 75 -14.23 27.97 -10.05
CA TYR A 75 -15.07 27.50 -8.96
C TYR A 75 -15.88 26.33 -9.48
N VAL A 76 -15.61 25.11 -9.03
CA VAL A 76 -16.57 24.01 -9.17
C VAL A 76 -16.46 23.14 -7.93
N ASP A 77 -17.44 23.32 -7.05
CA ASP A 77 -17.90 22.32 -6.10
C ASP A 77 -18.25 21.02 -6.82
N ASP A 78 -17.79 19.91 -6.24
CA ASP A 78 -18.47 18.63 -6.11
C ASP A 78 -19.34 18.06 -7.26
N TYR A 79 -19.00 16.83 -7.67
CA TYR A 79 -19.90 15.83 -8.26
C TYR A 79 -20.59 16.11 -9.61
N SER A 80 -20.04 16.93 -10.51
CA SER A 80 -20.58 16.95 -11.88
C SER A 80 -19.98 15.84 -12.76
N ALA A 81 -20.81 14.86 -13.09
CA ALA A 81 -20.56 13.83 -14.11
C ALA A 81 -20.39 14.42 -15.53
N ASP A 82 -20.64 15.72 -15.71
CA ASP A 82 -20.68 16.40 -17.01
C ASP A 82 -19.32 16.95 -17.47
N ILE A 83 -18.29 16.86 -16.64
CA ILE A 83 -16.95 17.42 -16.92
C ILE A 83 -16.18 16.62 -18.01
N TRP A 84 -16.67 15.44 -18.39
CA TRP A 84 -16.09 14.62 -19.46
C TRP A 84 -16.74 14.88 -20.84
N HIS A 85 -17.77 15.73 -20.91
CA HIS A 85 -18.36 16.18 -22.16
C HIS A 85 -17.88 17.61 -22.48
N GLU A 86 -16.70 17.72 -23.07
CA GLU A 86 -16.49 18.73 -24.11
C GLU A 86 -15.39 18.25 -25.06
N GLU A 87 -15.78 18.16 -26.34
CA GLU A 87 -14.92 17.87 -27.47
C GLU A 87 -13.77 18.89 -27.60
N GLY A 88 -12.60 18.41 -28.01
CA GLY A 88 -11.77 19.19 -28.94
C GLY A 88 -10.82 20.27 -28.39
N SER A 89 -10.55 20.37 -27.08
CA SER A 89 -9.48 21.27 -26.58
C SER A 89 -8.28 20.49 -26.03
N PHE A 90 -7.30 20.23 -26.91
CA PHE A 90 -5.93 19.81 -26.60
C PHE A 90 -5.14 20.89 -25.81
N GLY A 91 -5.61 21.29 -24.63
CA GLY A 91 -5.03 22.49 -23.98
C GLY A 91 -5.11 22.64 -22.47
N SER A 92 -5.72 21.74 -21.70
CA SER A 92 -5.55 21.79 -20.24
C SER A 92 -5.87 20.45 -19.58
N ASN A 93 -4.99 19.48 -19.78
CA ASN A 93 -5.07 18.20 -19.04
C ASN A 93 -4.75 18.38 -17.55
N CYS A 94 -4.22 19.55 -17.14
CA CYS A 94 -3.94 19.87 -15.76
C CYS A 94 -4.78 21.05 -15.27
N THR A 95 -5.27 21.00 -14.04
CA THR A 95 -5.96 22.12 -13.34
C THR A 95 -5.45 22.24 -11.92
N ILE A 96 -5.48 23.45 -11.35
CA ILE A 96 -5.12 23.71 -9.95
C ILE A 96 -6.38 24.17 -9.20
N SER A 97 -6.71 23.54 -8.07
CA SER A 97 -7.82 23.98 -7.22
C SER A 97 -7.45 25.18 -6.36
N SER A 98 -8.43 25.85 -5.75
CA SER A 98 -8.19 26.94 -4.81
C SER A 98 -7.42 26.53 -3.55
N GLN A 99 -7.41 25.23 -3.24
CA GLN A 99 -6.63 24.64 -2.15
C GLN A 99 -5.20 24.25 -2.58
N GLY A 100 -4.80 24.54 -3.83
CA GLY A 100 -3.47 24.18 -4.35
C GLY A 100 -3.35 22.72 -4.81
N ILE A 101 -4.47 22.04 -5.09
CA ILE A 101 -4.46 20.65 -5.56
C ILE A 101 -4.23 20.64 -7.07
N ILE A 102 -3.18 19.93 -7.50
CA ILE A 102 -2.86 19.73 -8.91
C ILE A 102 -3.63 18.50 -9.39
N SER A 103 -4.57 18.69 -10.31
CA SER A 103 -5.39 17.62 -10.90
C SER A 103 -4.99 17.39 -12.35
N LEU A 104 -4.51 16.18 -12.65
CA LEU A 104 -4.14 15.72 -13.99
C LEU A 104 -5.24 14.79 -14.53
N ARG A 105 -5.83 15.16 -15.66
CA ARG A 105 -6.75 14.34 -16.45
C ARG A 105 -5.96 13.56 -17.48
N LEU A 106 -6.11 12.26 -17.39
CA LEU A 106 -5.50 11.25 -18.23
C LEU A 106 -6.55 10.69 -19.18
N HIS A 107 -6.12 10.01 -20.25
CA HIS A 107 -7.08 9.36 -21.14
C HIS A 107 -7.80 8.18 -20.43
N ASP A 108 -8.80 7.59 -21.07
CA ASP A 108 -9.64 6.52 -20.51
C ASP A 108 -10.36 6.87 -19.19
N ARG A 109 -10.71 8.15 -19.02
CA ARG A 109 -11.44 8.67 -17.86
C ARG A 109 -10.71 8.39 -16.54
N ILE A 110 -9.40 8.64 -16.53
CA ILE A 110 -8.60 8.59 -15.30
C ILE A 110 -8.24 10.02 -14.88
N ARG A 111 -8.36 10.29 -13.58
CA ARG A 111 -7.92 11.54 -12.97
C ARG A 111 -6.95 11.24 -11.83
N VAL A 112 -5.89 12.01 -11.75
CA VAL A 112 -4.88 11.95 -10.68
C VAL A 112 -4.84 13.30 -9.99
N ASP A 113 -5.15 13.33 -8.70
CA ASP A 113 -5.02 14.51 -7.85
C ASP A 113 -3.76 14.39 -7.01
N ILE A 114 -3.01 15.48 -6.92
CA ILE A 114 -1.73 15.59 -6.21
C ILE A 114 -1.80 16.79 -5.28
N SER A 115 -1.48 16.58 -4.01
CA SER A 115 -1.33 17.66 -3.04
C SER A 115 0.10 18.23 -3.04
N LEU A 116 0.30 19.40 -2.44
CA LEU A 116 1.62 20.02 -2.28
C LEU A 116 2.56 19.16 -1.42
N GLU A 117 2.00 18.44 -0.45
CA GLU A 117 2.66 17.46 0.43
C GLU A 117 2.87 16.11 -0.24
N LYS A 118 2.55 16.00 -1.53
CA LYS A 118 2.67 14.79 -2.35
C LYS A 118 1.67 13.71 -2.00
N ALA A 119 0.55 14.01 -1.33
CA ALA A 119 -0.57 13.06 -1.29
C ALA A 119 -1.06 12.79 -2.72
N VAL A 120 -1.59 11.59 -2.99
CA VAL A 120 -2.07 11.20 -4.32
C VAL A 120 -3.40 10.52 -4.18
N ARG A 121 -4.36 10.94 -5.01
CA ARG A 121 -5.64 10.27 -5.20
C ARG A 121 -5.84 10.00 -6.68
N VAL A 122 -6.32 8.82 -7.03
CA VAL A 122 -6.55 8.37 -8.41
C VAL A 122 -7.98 7.94 -8.53
N MET A 123 -8.69 8.48 -9.52
CA MET A 123 -10.05 8.10 -9.86
C MET A 123 -10.04 7.50 -11.26
N ASN A 124 -10.33 6.21 -11.35
CA ASN A 124 -10.61 5.53 -12.61
C ASN A 124 -12.13 5.43 -12.74
N TYR A 125 -12.73 6.41 -13.41
CA TYR A 125 -14.18 6.52 -13.56
C TYR A 125 -14.75 5.41 -14.45
N LYS A 126 -13.94 4.87 -15.39
CA LYS A 126 -14.36 3.79 -16.29
C LYS A 126 -14.61 2.47 -15.55
N SER A 127 -13.84 2.17 -14.52
CA SER A 127 -14.00 0.94 -13.72
C SER A 127 -14.58 1.16 -12.32
N GLY A 128 -14.89 2.41 -11.95
CA GLY A 128 -15.39 2.74 -10.60
C GLY A 128 -14.37 2.46 -9.50
N ILE A 129 -13.08 2.73 -9.77
CA ILE A 129 -11.97 2.45 -8.85
C ILE A 129 -11.41 3.77 -8.33
N VAL A 130 -11.24 3.88 -7.01
CA VAL A 130 -10.57 5.01 -6.38
C VAL A 130 -9.41 4.51 -5.53
N LEU A 131 -8.24 5.11 -5.70
CA LEU A 131 -7.06 4.84 -4.89
C LEU A 131 -6.64 6.13 -4.20
N ALA A 132 -6.19 6.06 -2.95
CA ALA A 132 -5.54 7.20 -2.31
C ALA A 132 -4.37 6.75 -1.43
N LEU A 133 -3.38 7.63 -1.28
CA LEU A 133 -2.20 7.42 -0.47
C LEU A 133 -1.79 8.74 0.17
N SER A 134 -1.68 8.75 1.50
CA SER A 134 -1.21 9.91 2.26
C SER A 134 0.25 10.25 1.92
N PRO A 135 0.74 11.47 2.20
CA PRO A 135 2.12 11.88 1.94
C PRO A 135 3.19 10.86 2.38
N THR A 136 3.03 10.35 3.60
CA THR A 136 3.95 9.40 4.25
C THR A 136 3.63 7.93 3.95
N GLY A 137 2.46 7.67 3.33
CA GLY A 137 1.88 6.34 3.14
C GLY A 137 1.46 5.64 4.44
N SER A 138 1.37 6.39 5.54
CA SER A 138 0.80 5.98 6.83
C SER A 138 -0.71 5.70 6.76
N SER A 139 -1.37 6.18 5.69
CA SER A 139 -2.77 5.94 5.39
C SER A 139 -2.95 5.67 3.90
N ALA A 140 -3.84 4.76 3.56
CA ALA A 140 -4.11 4.34 2.19
C ALA A 140 -5.57 3.90 2.02
N ALA A 141 -6.11 4.14 0.84
CA ALA A 141 -7.45 3.71 0.45
C ALA A 141 -7.43 2.97 -0.88
N LEU A 142 -8.19 1.88 -0.95
CA LEU A 142 -8.59 1.23 -2.20
C LEU A 142 -10.10 1.04 -2.15
N LEU A 143 -10.80 1.69 -3.07
CA LEU A 143 -12.22 1.50 -3.34
C LEU A 143 -12.31 0.81 -4.70
N HIS A 144 -12.73 -0.44 -4.69
CA HIS A 144 -12.81 -1.28 -5.88
C HIS A 144 -14.16 -2.00 -5.91
N PRO A 145 -14.75 -2.36 -7.06
CA PRO A 145 -16.06 -3.02 -7.06
C PRO A 145 -16.11 -4.35 -6.28
N ASN A 146 -14.99 -5.08 -6.18
CA ASN A 146 -14.89 -6.28 -5.31
C ASN A 146 -14.72 -5.97 -3.80
N GLY A 147 -14.50 -4.72 -3.41
CA GLY A 147 -14.35 -4.38 -2.00
C GLY A 147 -13.60 -3.08 -1.71
N ARG A 148 -13.52 -2.78 -0.42
CA ARG A 148 -12.92 -1.57 0.15
C ARG A 148 -11.79 -1.96 1.09
N VAL A 149 -10.69 -1.22 1.05
CA VAL A 149 -9.56 -1.37 1.97
C VAL A 149 -9.20 0.01 2.49
N TYR A 150 -9.27 0.18 3.80
CA TYR A 150 -8.89 1.41 4.47
C TYR A 150 -7.77 1.13 5.48
N GLN A 151 -6.60 1.69 5.23
CA GLN A 151 -5.49 1.68 6.16
C GLN A 151 -5.35 3.06 6.79
N TYR A 152 -5.30 3.09 8.11
CA TYR A 152 -5.06 4.30 8.90
C TYR A 152 -4.14 3.95 10.07
N GLY A 153 -2.93 4.51 10.02
CA GLY A 153 -1.86 4.19 10.95
C GLY A 153 -1.59 2.69 11.03
N SER A 154 -1.80 2.12 12.22
CA SER A 154 -1.51 0.72 12.51
C SER A 154 -2.70 -0.24 12.35
N ARG A 155 -3.79 0.17 11.71
CA ARG A 155 -4.98 -0.67 11.44
C ARG A 155 -5.26 -0.74 9.94
N VAL A 156 -5.86 -1.86 9.51
CA VAL A 156 -6.42 -2.02 8.16
C VAL A 156 -7.80 -2.61 8.31
N GLU A 157 -8.79 -1.94 7.76
CA GLU A 157 -10.16 -2.41 7.67
C GLU A 157 -10.50 -2.74 6.23
N ILE A 158 -11.26 -3.82 6.06
CA ILE A 158 -11.46 -4.46 4.79
C ILE A 158 -12.92 -4.91 4.70
N LEU A 159 -13.56 -4.54 3.61
CA LEU A 159 -14.88 -5.00 3.19
C LEU A 159 -14.70 -5.69 1.83
N ALA A 160 -15.02 -6.96 1.73
CA ALA A 160 -15.09 -7.68 0.48
C ALA A 160 -16.55 -7.80 0.05
N HIS A 161 -16.85 -7.29 -1.15
CA HIS A 161 -18.19 -7.32 -1.71
C HIS A 161 -18.49 -8.68 -2.30
N ASP A 162 -19.53 -9.31 -1.75
CA ASP A 162 -19.99 -10.61 -2.17
C ASP A 162 -21.17 -10.46 -3.13
N SER A 163 -21.13 -11.12 -4.28
CA SER A 163 -22.21 -11.02 -5.27
C SER A 163 -23.55 -11.57 -4.79
N GLY A 164 -23.54 -12.45 -3.78
CA GLY A 164 -24.74 -12.97 -3.12
C GLY A 164 -25.26 -12.07 -1.99
N GLY A 165 -24.64 -10.90 -1.77
CA GLY A 165 -25.04 -9.95 -0.73
C GLY A 165 -24.56 -10.29 0.68
N ASN A 166 -23.79 -11.36 0.86
CA ASN A 166 -23.21 -11.73 2.14
C ASN A 166 -21.79 -11.13 2.27
N ASN A 167 -21.66 -9.82 2.44
CA ASN A 167 -20.34 -9.19 2.44
C ASN A 167 -19.45 -9.74 3.57
N LYS A 168 -18.14 -9.77 3.32
CA LYS A 168 -17.15 -10.28 4.27
C LYS A 168 -16.31 -9.13 4.79
N TYR A 169 -16.00 -9.15 6.09
CA TYR A 169 -15.26 -8.09 6.75
C TYR A 169 -13.97 -8.65 7.34
N ALA A 170 -12.89 -7.90 7.27
CA ALA A 170 -11.65 -8.17 8.00
C ALA A 170 -11.04 -6.92 8.59
N LYS A 171 -10.41 -7.07 9.76
CA LYS A 171 -9.70 -6.02 10.47
C LYS A 171 -8.33 -6.53 10.90
N MET A 172 -7.28 -6.00 10.29
CA MET A 172 -5.89 -6.28 10.66
C MET A 172 -5.40 -5.27 11.69
N TRP A 173 -4.97 -5.75 12.85
CA TRP A 173 -4.57 -4.90 13.97
C TRP A 173 -3.64 -5.65 14.93
N TYR A 174 -3.26 -5.00 16.04
CA TYR A 174 -2.24 -5.53 16.95
C TYR A 174 -2.58 -6.91 17.51
N LYS A 175 -3.87 -7.25 17.72
CA LYS A 175 -4.29 -8.57 18.22
C LYS A 175 -4.21 -9.69 17.19
N GLY A 176 -4.32 -9.40 15.89
CA GLY A 176 -4.43 -10.43 14.85
C GLY A 176 -5.24 -9.94 13.65
N VAL A 177 -6.01 -10.85 13.05
CA VAL A 177 -6.99 -10.53 12.01
C VAL A 177 -8.38 -10.94 12.49
N SER A 178 -9.22 -9.95 12.79
CA SER A 178 -10.63 -10.20 13.11
C SER A 178 -11.43 -10.28 11.81
N PHE A 179 -12.40 -11.18 11.70
CA PHE A 179 -13.21 -11.32 10.50
C PHE A 179 -14.63 -11.81 10.79
N THR A 180 -15.57 -11.45 9.92
CA THR A 180 -16.98 -11.88 9.97
C THR A 180 -17.64 -11.73 8.60
N SER A 181 -18.93 -12.04 8.50
CA SER A 181 -19.76 -11.78 7.32
C SER A 181 -21.13 -11.23 7.72
N ASP A 182 -21.86 -10.62 6.79
CA ASP A 182 -23.23 -10.12 7.04
C ASP A 182 -24.17 -11.22 7.59
N GLN A 183 -24.02 -12.46 7.12
CA GLN A 183 -24.82 -13.60 7.56
C GLN A 183 -24.22 -14.37 8.75
N CYS A 184 -23.13 -13.89 9.35
CA CYS A 184 -22.50 -14.55 10.50
C CYS A 184 -22.81 -13.80 11.80
N ALA A 185 -23.38 -14.52 12.77
CA ALA A 185 -23.67 -13.96 14.09
C ALA A 185 -22.42 -13.73 14.96
N LEU A 186 -21.30 -14.39 14.62
CA LEU A 186 -20.08 -14.37 15.41
C LEU A 186 -18.96 -13.65 14.67
N VAL A 187 -18.12 -12.95 15.43
CA VAL A 187 -16.86 -12.42 14.92
C VAL A 187 -15.74 -13.35 15.37
N TYR A 188 -14.87 -13.69 14.44
CA TYR A 188 -13.70 -14.53 14.70
C TYR A 188 -12.43 -13.69 14.72
N LEU A 189 -11.42 -14.18 15.41
CA LEU A 189 -10.08 -13.62 15.49
C LEU A 189 -9.08 -14.73 15.18
N VAL A 190 -8.21 -14.49 14.20
CA VAL A 190 -7.02 -15.30 13.94
C VAL A 190 -5.82 -14.59 14.53
N ASP A 191 -5.23 -15.18 15.57
CA ASP A 191 -4.02 -14.68 16.22
C ASP A 191 -2.98 -15.80 16.40
N SER A 192 -1.94 -15.56 17.21
CA SER A 192 -0.87 -16.54 17.46
C SER A 192 -1.32 -17.77 18.25
N ALA A 193 -2.51 -17.76 18.86
CA ALA A 193 -3.10 -18.90 19.55
C ALA A 193 -4.05 -19.70 18.65
N GLY A 194 -4.29 -19.25 17.41
CA GLY A 194 -5.20 -19.88 16.46
C GLY A 194 -6.48 -19.06 16.25
N THR A 195 -7.58 -19.76 15.96
CA THR A 195 -8.87 -19.14 15.63
C THR A 195 -9.82 -19.22 16.83
N ARG A 196 -10.36 -18.07 17.25
CA ARG A 196 -11.31 -17.97 18.37
C ARG A 196 -12.39 -16.92 18.08
N THR A 197 -13.46 -16.91 18.86
CA THR A 197 -14.47 -15.84 18.79
C THR A 197 -13.97 -14.58 19.51
N THR A 198 -14.48 -13.42 19.09
CA THR A 198 -14.16 -12.10 19.65
C THR A 198 -15.40 -11.20 19.58
N THR A 199 -15.33 -10.04 20.24
CA THR A 199 -16.39 -9.00 20.23
C THR A 199 -15.95 -7.77 19.44
N ASP A 200 -15.11 -7.97 18.43
CA ASP A 200 -14.60 -6.88 17.60
C ASP A 200 -15.69 -6.27 16.73
N THR A 201 -15.64 -4.95 16.58
CA THR A 201 -16.48 -4.20 15.66
C THR A 201 -15.72 -3.80 14.39
N PHE A 202 -16.46 -3.47 13.35
CA PHE A 202 -15.95 -3.01 12.06
C PHE A 202 -16.53 -1.63 11.78
N SER A 203 -15.73 -0.75 11.18
CA SER A 203 -16.20 0.55 10.71
C SER A 203 -17.06 0.38 9.47
N ASP A 204 -18.00 1.29 9.27
CA ASP A 204 -18.73 1.37 8.02
C ASP A 204 -17.82 1.92 6.92
N LEU A 205 -17.60 1.12 5.87
CA LEU A 205 -16.80 1.46 4.70
C LEU A 205 -17.66 1.77 3.46
N SER A 206 -18.97 2.04 3.65
CA SER A 206 -19.91 2.38 2.58
C SER A 206 -19.59 3.71 1.90
N GLN A 207 -19.08 4.67 2.66
CA GLN A 207 -18.77 6.02 2.20
C GLN A 207 -17.40 6.13 1.50
N ASP A 208 -17.19 7.21 0.75
CA ASP A 208 -15.87 7.51 0.17
C ASP A 208 -14.91 8.09 1.23
N PHE A 209 -14.07 7.22 1.79
CA PHE A 209 -13.00 7.60 2.73
C PHE A 209 -11.68 7.96 2.04
N SER A 210 -11.59 7.90 0.70
CA SER A 210 -10.35 8.22 -0.03
C SER A 210 -9.97 9.71 0.09
N VAL A 211 -10.96 10.58 0.24
CA VAL A 211 -10.78 12.02 0.48
C VAL A 211 -10.08 12.25 1.82
N ASN A 212 -10.51 11.55 2.87
CA ASN A 212 -9.89 11.63 4.20
C ASN A 212 -8.43 11.18 4.17
N VAL A 213 -8.12 10.14 3.39
CA VAL A 213 -6.73 9.69 3.17
C VAL A 213 -5.92 10.74 2.40
N PHE A 214 -6.50 11.35 1.38
CA PHE A 214 -5.82 12.34 0.55
C PHE A 214 -5.44 13.60 1.35
N TYR A 215 -6.34 14.07 2.21
CA TYR A 215 -6.09 15.24 3.06
C TYR A 215 -5.45 14.90 4.41
N SER A 216 -5.24 13.61 4.70
CA SER A 216 -4.52 13.23 5.92
C SER A 216 -3.13 13.86 5.93
N ASP A 217 -2.77 14.44 7.06
CA ASP A 217 -1.51 15.15 7.27
C ASP A 217 -1.33 16.43 6.41
N SER A 218 -2.38 16.98 5.78
CA SER A 218 -2.30 18.27 5.08
C SER A 218 -2.50 19.44 6.06
N PRO A 219 -1.48 20.29 6.29
CA PRO A 219 -1.63 21.51 7.10
C PRO A 219 -2.50 22.59 6.42
N HIS A 220 -2.84 22.42 5.14
CA HIS A 220 -3.47 23.43 4.31
C HIS A 220 -5.00 23.30 4.19
N LEU A 221 -5.64 22.46 5.00
CA LEU A 221 -7.10 22.32 5.02
C LEU A 221 -7.82 23.53 5.64
N ASP A 222 -7.10 24.43 6.32
CA ASP A 222 -7.65 25.70 6.77
C ASP A 222 -7.77 26.69 5.60
N THR A 223 -8.91 26.66 4.94
CA THR A 223 -9.29 27.53 3.82
C THR A 223 -9.33 29.02 4.18
N SER A 224 -9.32 29.39 5.46
CA SER A 224 -9.46 30.78 5.89
C SER A 224 -8.15 31.57 5.88
N ALA A 225 -7.00 30.90 5.88
CA ALA A 225 -5.70 31.55 6.06
C ALA A 225 -4.70 31.38 4.88
N TYR A 226 -4.82 30.34 4.04
CA TYR A 226 -3.72 29.94 3.13
C TYR A 226 -4.07 29.82 1.64
N GLY A 227 -5.33 30.08 1.23
CA GLY A 227 -5.81 29.77 -0.12
C GLY A 227 -5.00 30.38 -1.27
N SER A 228 -4.56 31.64 -1.17
CA SER A 228 -3.81 32.30 -2.26
C SER A 228 -2.35 31.82 -2.38
N GLN A 229 -1.69 31.49 -1.25
CA GLN A 229 -0.32 31.00 -1.25
C GLN A 229 -0.23 29.58 -1.81
N ASN A 230 -1.20 28.73 -1.48
CA ASN A 230 -1.26 27.35 -1.99
C ASN A 230 -1.37 27.30 -3.52
N ILE A 231 -2.08 28.25 -4.13
CA ILE A 231 -2.19 28.33 -5.60
C ILE A 231 -0.83 28.70 -6.22
N SER A 232 -0.12 29.68 -5.64
CA SER A 232 1.19 30.10 -6.11
C SER A 232 2.23 28.97 -6.01
N ASP A 233 2.21 28.24 -4.89
CA ASP A 233 3.09 27.08 -4.68
C ASP A 233 2.76 25.95 -5.67
N ALA A 234 1.47 25.65 -5.87
CA ALA A 234 1.03 24.66 -6.85
C ALA A 234 1.45 25.03 -8.27
N PHE A 235 1.36 26.32 -8.62
CA PHE A 235 1.83 26.82 -9.91
C PHE A 235 3.34 26.64 -10.07
N THR A 236 4.11 26.93 -9.03
CA THR A 236 5.57 26.74 -9.01
C THR A 236 5.93 25.26 -9.20
N VAL A 237 5.25 24.36 -8.48
CA VAL A 237 5.41 22.90 -8.63
C VAL A 237 5.10 22.45 -10.05
N LEU A 238 4.02 22.97 -10.64
CA LEU A 238 3.61 22.61 -11.99
C LEU A 238 4.57 23.19 -13.05
N HIS A 239 5.12 24.39 -12.85
CA HIS A 239 6.12 24.95 -13.76
C HIS A 239 7.43 24.13 -13.75
N GLY A 240 7.77 23.51 -12.61
CA GLY A 240 8.95 22.64 -12.47
C GLY A 240 8.71 21.18 -12.90
N SER A 241 7.56 20.86 -13.47
CA SER A 241 7.20 19.49 -13.84
C SER A 241 7.67 19.12 -15.25
N ASN A 242 7.78 17.82 -15.51
CA ASN A 242 8.26 17.29 -16.79
C ASN A 242 7.20 16.39 -17.43
N PHE A 243 7.14 16.40 -18.76
CA PHE A 243 6.33 15.51 -19.57
C PHE A 243 7.14 14.97 -20.74
N TRP A 244 6.96 13.68 -21.06
CA TRP A 244 7.50 13.08 -22.27
C TRP A 244 6.69 11.84 -22.67
N VAL A 245 6.79 11.45 -23.94
CA VAL A 245 6.22 10.22 -24.47
C VAL A 245 7.36 9.27 -24.80
N ALA A 246 7.29 8.04 -24.30
CA ALA A 246 8.27 6.99 -24.60
C ALA A 246 8.02 6.37 -25.99
N GLU A 247 8.99 5.62 -26.51
CA GLU A 247 8.90 5.00 -27.85
C GLU A 247 7.73 4.03 -28.00
N ASP A 248 7.30 3.40 -26.91
CA ASP A 248 6.15 2.50 -26.86
C ASP A 248 4.79 3.23 -26.79
N GLY A 249 4.80 4.57 -26.87
CA GLY A 249 3.62 5.41 -26.75
C GLY A 249 3.19 5.67 -25.30
N THR A 250 3.96 5.25 -24.29
CA THR A 250 3.66 5.54 -22.89
C THR A 250 3.88 7.03 -22.59
N GLU A 251 2.81 7.70 -22.17
CA GLU A 251 2.87 9.07 -21.67
C GLU A 251 3.40 9.10 -20.23
N ASN A 252 4.34 9.99 -19.93
CA ASN A 252 4.99 10.09 -18.63
C ASN A 252 4.98 11.53 -18.12
N TRP A 253 4.69 11.70 -16.84
CA TRP A 253 4.79 12.97 -16.13
C TRP A 253 5.63 12.82 -14.87
N ILE A 254 6.38 13.86 -14.52
CA ILE A 254 6.96 14.03 -13.19
C ILE A 254 6.44 15.35 -12.63
N ILE A 255 5.55 15.27 -11.65
CA ILE A 255 4.95 16.42 -10.96
C ILE A 255 5.24 16.27 -9.47
N ASN A 256 5.87 17.26 -8.84
CA ASN A 256 6.22 17.22 -7.41
C ASN A 256 7.02 15.96 -6.99
N ASN A 257 7.95 15.50 -7.83
CA ASN A 257 8.70 14.23 -7.65
C ASN A 257 7.82 12.96 -7.62
N ILE A 258 6.61 13.05 -8.17
CA ILE A 258 5.72 11.92 -8.36
C ILE A 258 5.76 11.57 -9.84
N ARG A 259 6.17 10.34 -10.15
CA ARG A 259 6.16 9.82 -11.51
C ARG A 259 4.79 9.23 -11.81
N ILE A 260 4.18 9.68 -12.89
CA ILE A 260 2.92 9.16 -13.42
C ILE A 260 3.24 8.63 -14.82
N SER A 261 2.80 7.43 -15.13
CA SER A 261 2.94 6.84 -16.47
C SER A 261 1.61 6.24 -16.90
N GLN A 262 1.16 6.54 -18.11
CA GLN A 262 -0.02 5.96 -18.72
C GLN A 262 0.35 5.29 -20.04
N THR A 263 0.12 3.98 -20.14
CA THR A 263 0.30 3.23 -21.37
C THR A 263 -0.89 3.43 -22.31
N SER A 264 -0.71 3.10 -23.59
CA SER A 264 -1.74 3.28 -24.64
C SER A 264 -3.06 2.52 -24.38
N ASP A 265 -3.04 1.45 -23.58
CA ASP A 265 -4.23 0.70 -23.12
C ASP A 265 -4.89 1.32 -21.87
N GLY A 266 -4.42 2.49 -21.42
CA GLY A 266 -4.96 3.25 -20.30
C GLY A 266 -4.43 2.81 -18.93
N LEU A 267 -3.54 1.82 -18.84
CA LEU A 267 -2.95 1.42 -17.56
C LEU A 267 -2.10 2.55 -16.99
N VAL A 268 -2.48 3.01 -15.79
CA VAL A 268 -1.79 4.06 -15.05
C VAL A 268 -0.93 3.44 -13.95
N ARG A 269 0.32 3.89 -13.87
CA ARG A 269 1.27 3.60 -12.80
C ARG A 269 1.74 4.91 -12.18
N ILE A 270 1.72 5.00 -10.86
CA ILE A 270 2.17 6.17 -10.12
C ILE A 270 3.15 5.72 -9.05
N GLY A 271 4.29 6.40 -8.95
CA GLY A 271 5.32 6.11 -7.95
C GLY A 271 5.85 7.37 -7.29
N ARG A 272 6.27 7.24 -6.02
CA ARG A 272 7.00 8.29 -5.28
C ARG A 272 8.31 7.75 -4.76
N ASN A 273 9.41 8.48 -5.01
CA ASN A 273 10.76 8.12 -4.55
C ASN A 273 11.09 6.64 -4.85
N SER A 274 12.13 6.06 -4.23
CA SER A 274 12.45 4.61 -4.35
C SER A 274 11.16 3.78 -4.35
N ASN A 275 11.02 2.79 -5.25
CA ASN A 275 9.86 1.90 -5.58
C ASN A 275 9.01 1.28 -4.42
N LYS A 276 8.87 1.99 -3.30
CA LYS A 276 8.23 1.62 -2.05
C LYS A 276 6.78 2.09 -2.01
N PHE A 277 6.48 3.19 -2.70
CA PHE A 277 5.13 3.73 -2.83
C PHE A 277 4.71 3.60 -4.28
N SER A 278 3.67 2.81 -4.54
CA SER A 278 3.14 2.60 -5.88
C SER A 278 1.62 2.53 -5.88
N LEU A 279 1.00 3.26 -6.82
CA LEU A 279 -0.40 3.10 -7.17
C LEU A 279 -0.48 2.61 -8.60
N ARG A 280 -1.42 1.71 -8.88
CA ARG A 280 -1.67 1.21 -10.23
C ARG A 280 -3.15 1.03 -10.43
N THR A 281 -3.68 1.45 -11.57
CA THR A 281 -5.06 1.15 -11.97
C THR A 281 -5.15 0.98 -13.47
N SER A 282 -5.97 0.04 -13.93
CA SER A 282 -6.24 -0.18 -15.36
C SER A 282 -7.73 -0.11 -15.64
N PRO A 283 -8.16 0.70 -16.61
CA PRO A 283 -9.55 0.80 -17.04
C PRO A 283 -10.00 -0.42 -17.86
N THR A 284 -9.05 -1.16 -18.44
CA THR A 284 -9.31 -2.26 -19.37
C THR A 284 -9.68 -3.56 -18.65
N ASN A 285 -9.01 -3.89 -17.54
CA ASN A 285 -9.30 -5.10 -16.77
C ASN A 285 -9.75 -4.82 -15.33
N GLY A 286 -9.95 -3.54 -14.98
CA GLY A 286 -10.32 -3.12 -13.63
C GLY A 286 -9.30 -3.52 -12.57
N SER A 287 -8.04 -3.76 -12.93
CA SER A 287 -7.01 -4.06 -11.93
C SER A 287 -6.62 -2.79 -11.17
N ALA A 288 -6.41 -2.92 -9.87
CA ALA A 288 -6.02 -1.85 -8.97
C ALA A 288 -4.99 -2.37 -7.96
N SER A 289 -4.00 -1.57 -7.61
CA SER A 289 -3.10 -1.89 -6.50
C SER A 289 -2.58 -0.66 -5.78
N VAL A 290 -2.43 -0.78 -4.47
CA VAL A 290 -1.73 0.18 -3.61
C VAL A 290 -0.63 -0.55 -2.86
N SER A 291 0.60 -0.05 -2.99
CA SER A 291 1.75 -0.55 -2.21
C SER A 291 2.40 0.60 -1.47
N SER A 292 2.66 0.39 -0.20
CA SER A 292 3.48 1.20 0.69
C SER A 292 4.35 0.27 1.56
N PRO A 293 5.31 0.79 2.35
CA PRO A 293 6.00 -0.01 3.35
C PRO A 293 5.06 -0.68 4.38
N PHE A 294 3.84 -0.17 4.53
CA PHE A 294 2.91 -0.60 5.58
C PHE A 294 1.75 -1.46 5.05
N LEU A 295 1.47 -1.41 3.75
CA LEU A 295 0.33 -2.08 3.13
C LEU A 295 0.67 -2.49 1.69
N HIS A 296 0.20 -3.67 1.29
CA HIS A 296 0.07 -4.01 -0.11
C HIS A 296 -1.33 -4.58 -0.34
N CYS A 297 -2.13 -3.96 -1.19
CA CYS A 297 -3.44 -4.47 -1.56
C CYS A 297 -3.65 -4.43 -3.07
N THR A 298 -4.41 -5.40 -3.58
CA THR A 298 -4.78 -5.51 -4.99
C THR A 298 -6.25 -5.84 -5.12
N GLY A 299 -6.86 -5.37 -6.20
CA GLY A 299 -8.18 -5.76 -6.66
C GLY A 299 -8.15 -5.98 -8.17
N SER A 300 -9.00 -6.85 -8.69
CA SER A 300 -9.12 -7.07 -10.13
C SER A 300 -10.53 -7.47 -10.53
N LEU A 301 -11.01 -6.91 -11.65
CA LEU A 301 -12.26 -7.33 -12.32
C LEU A 301 -12.01 -8.30 -13.48
N GLY A 302 -10.74 -8.63 -13.75
CA GLY A 302 -10.34 -9.50 -14.86
C GLY A 302 -10.78 -10.96 -14.70
N GLN A 303 -10.12 -11.86 -15.44
CA GLN A 303 -10.46 -13.29 -15.45
C GLN A 303 -10.50 -13.90 -14.04
N THR A 304 -9.55 -13.51 -13.18
CA THR A 304 -9.54 -13.87 -11.76
C THR A 304 -9.93 -12.66 -10.93
N ARG A 305 -11.24 -12.56 -10.65
CA ARG A 305 -11.75 -11.58 -9.69
C ARG A 305 -11.14 -11.87 -8.33
N HIS A 306 -10.53 -10.86 -7.73
CA HIS A 306 -10.00 -10.99 -6.38
C HIS A 306 -9.94 -9.67 -5.66
N LEU A 307 -9.77 -9.77 -4.35
CA LEU A 307 -9.31 -8.74 -3.45
C LEU A 307 -8.25 -9.37 -2.54
N PHE A 308 -7.04 -8.81 -2.57
CA PHE A 308 -5.94 -9.27 -1.74
C PHE A 308 -5.41 -8.12 -0.90
N VAL A 309 -5.10 -8.39 0.36
CA VAL A 309 -4.52 -7.43 1.29
C VAL A 309 -3.42 -8.10 2.09
N ARG A 310 -2.27 -7.46 2.19
CA ARG A 310 -1.13 -7.89 2.99
C ARG A 310 -0.61 -6.73 3.84
N ARG A 311 -0.33 -7.05 5.10
CA ARG A 311 0.39 -6.15 6.02
C ARG A 311 1.28 -6.95 6.96
N GLY A 312 2.58 -6.88 6.72
CA GLY A 312 3.55 -7.74 7.39
C GLY A 312 3.23 -9.22 7.12
N GLU A 313 2.98 -9.96 8.19
CA GLU A 313 2.60 -11.39 8.17
C GLU A 313 1.08 -11.63 8.09
N ARG A 314 0.28 -10.56 8.16
CA ARG A 314 -1.19 -10.65 8.06
C ARG A 314 -1.59 -10.58 6.59
N ARG A 315 -2.52 -11.45 6.18
CA ARG A 315 -3.06 -11.49 4.82
C ARG A 315 -4.58 -11.69 4.84
N MET A 316 -5.25 -11.18 3.83
CA MET A 316 -6.64 -11.47 3.49
C MET A 316 -6.67 -11.71 1.98
N HIS A 317 -7.35 -12.78 1.56
CA HIS A 317 -7.64 -13.05 0.16
C HIS A 317 -9.12 -13.38 0.01
N TYR A 318 -9.76 -12.76 -0.98
CA TYR A 318 -11.11 -13.07 -1.40
C TYR A 318 -11.14 -13.19 -2.92
N ASP A 319 -11.70 -14.27 -3.45
CA ASP A 319 -11.78 -14.56 -4.89
C ASP A 319 -13.21 -14.53 -5.45
N GLY A 320 -14.17 -14.06 -4.65
CA GLY A 320 -15.60 -14.11 -4.97
C GLY A 320 -16.34 -15.32 -4.40
N SER A 321 -15.61 -16.36 -3.96
CA SER A 321 -16.20 -17.59 -3.41
C SER A 321 -15.62 -17.92 -2.04
N SER A 322 -14.30 -17.95 -1.92
CA SER A 322 -13.56 -18.20 -0.69
C SER A 322 -13.04 -16.90 -0.09
N PHE A 323 -13.21 -16.73 1.22
CA PHE A 323 -12.68 -15.61 1.99
C PHE A 323 -11.73 -16.15 3.04
N ILE A 324 -10.44 -15.87 2.92
CA ILE A 324 -9.41 -16.43 3.80
C ILE A 324 -8.61 -15.30 4.42
N VAL A 325 -8.50 -15.32 5.74
CA VAL A 325 -7.57 -14.50 6.49
C VAL A 325 -6.44 -15.34 7.07
N ARG A 326 -5.28 -14.73 7.21
CA ARG A 326 -4.08 -15.35 7.75
C ARG A 326 -3.36 -14.41 8.69
N ASN A 327 -2.89 -14.95 9.81
CA ASN A 327 -1.95 -14.29 10.70
C ASN A 327 -0.76 -15.25 10.95
N ALA A 328 0.40 -14.93 10.36
CA ALA A 328 1.60 -15.76 10.44
C ALA A 328 1.34 -17.20 9.96
N GLY A 329 1.35 -18.19 10.86
CA GLY A 329 1.11 -19.61 10.55
C GLY A 329 -0.36 -20.02 10.54
N HIS A 330 -1.25 -19.22 11.12
CA HIS A 330 -2.66 -19.58 11.29
C HIS A 330 -3.54 -18.95 10.21
N SER A 331 -4.48 -19.72 9.69
CA SER A 331 -5.46 -19.24 8.71
C SER A 331 -6.85 -19.78 9.02
N ALA A 332 -7.83 -18.92 8.79
CA ALA A 332 -9.24 -19.27 8.85
C ALA A 332 -10.03 -18.39 7.90
N GLY A 333 -11.27 -18.75 7.66
CA GLY A 333 -12.08 -18.03 6.69
C GLY A 333 -13.45 -18.63 6.48
N PHE A 334 -14.14 -18.15 5.46
CA PHE A 334 -15.39 -18.71 4.97
C PHE A 334 -15.14 -19.40 3.63
N ASP A 335 -15.69 -20.59 3.48
CA ASP A 335 -15.70 -21.28 2.19
C ASP A 335 -16.87 -20.83 1.30
N GLU A 336 -16.99 -21.48 0.14
CA GLU A 336 -18.03 -21.23 -0.86
C GLU A 336 -19.45 -21.43 -0.31
N LYS A 337 -19.61 -22.23 0.76
CA LYS A 337 -20.89 -22.48 1.45
C LYS A 337 -21.10 -21.53 2.62
N HIS A 338 -20.27 -20.49 2.74
CA HIS A 338 -20.22 -19.55 3.85
C HIS A 338 -19.98 -20.21 5.21
N GLN A 339 -19.38 -21.40 5.23
CA GLN A 339 -19.04 -22.11 6.45
C GLN A 339 -17.65 -21.71 6.92
N LEU A 340 -17.51 -21.54 8.24
CA LEU A 340 -16.21 -21.30 8.86
C LEU A 340 -15.29 -22.50 8.59
N LYS A 341 -14.10 -22.24 8.06
CA LYS A 341 -13.00 -23.21 7.94
C LYS A 341 -11.75 -22.69 8.64
N VAL A 342 -11.05 -23.60 9.30
CA VAL A 342 -9.73 -23.40 9.89
C VAL A 342 -8.75 -24.30 9.15
N TYR A 343 -7.57 -23.76 8.79
CA TYR A 343 -6.56 -24.42 7.96
C TYR A 343 -5.26 -24.67 8.71
#